data_AF-A0A3D2JFB5-F1
#
_entry.id   AF-A0A3D2JFB5-F1
#
_cell.length_a   1.000
_cell.length_b   1.000
_cell.length_c   1.000
_cell.angle_alpha   90.00
_cell.angle_beta   90.00
_cell.angle_gamma   90.00
#
_symmetry.space_group_name_H-M   'P 1'
#
loop_
_entity.id
_entity.type
_entity.pdbx_description
1 polymer ?
#
loop_
_entity_poly.entity_id
_entity_poly.type
_entity_poly.pdbx_seq_one_letter_code
_entity_poly.pdbx_strand_id
1 'polypeptide(L)'
;MNRKHGSFAILGLLVAFLLAACGSSGSSGSGSGTTTTSTTSATPTAATTMASATLAHVPSGTADITWDPSTKAVTVKIVLAGLAPGSTHPSHIHTGSCANQGAVLHPLQNIVADATGNATATTTIPNVASGIPASGWYVNVHNGPGLTTIDQFLPIVCGDITNTTTSTTAMQTVHVMLNAASGASA
;
A
#
# COMPACT_ATOMS: atom_id res chain seq x y z
N MET A 1 16.05 -42.66 -29.59
CA MET A 1 14.92 -43.53 -29.17
C MET A 1 14.28 -42.89 -27.94
N ASN A 2 12.98 -42.61 -27.77
CA ASN A 2 11.76 -42.89 -28.52
C ASN A 2 10.72 -41.79 -28.22
N ARG A 3 9.91 -41.50 -29.24
CA ARG A 3 8.78 -40.56 -29.29
C ARG A 3 7.58 -41.12 -28.53
N LYS A 4 6.66 -40.26 -28.04
CA LYS A 4 5.22 -40.37 -28.36
C LYS A 4 4.55 -38.98 -28.37
N HIS A 5 4.01 -38.64 -29.55
CA HIS A 5 3.12 -37.51 -29.78
C HIS A 5 1.71 -37.89 -29.36
N GLY A 6 0.95 -36.94 -28.81
CA GLY A 6 -0.49 -37.03 -28.64
C GLY A 6 -1.14 -35.80 -29.25
N SER A 7 -1.55 -35.90 -30.51
CA SER A 7 -2.45 -34.95 -31.16
C SER A 7 -3.89 -35.26 -30.74
N PHE A 8 -4.63 -34.29 -30.23
CA PHE A 8 -6.09 -34.27 -30.30
C PHE A 8 -6.55 -32.87 -30.70
N ALA A 9 -7.10 -32.80 -31.90
CA ALA A 9 -7.81 -31.65 -32.45
C ALA A 9 -9.31 -31.82 -32.15
N ILE A 10 -9.95 -30.83 -31.52
CA ILE A 10 -11.41 -30.62 -31.51
C ILE A 10 -11.60 -29.09 -31.42
N LEU A 11 -11.80 -28.43 -32.55
CA LEU A 11 -13.11 -28.03 -33.12
C LEU A 11 -13.75 -26.90 -32.32
N GLY A 12 -13.84 -25.73 -32.97
CA GLY A 12 -14.30 -24.49 -32.38
C GLY A 12 -15.79 -24.44 -32.06
N LEU A 13 -16.14 -23.50 -31.19
CA LEU A 13 -17.49 -22.98 -31.05
C LEU A 13 -17.40 -21.48 -30.76
N LEU A 14 -17.62 -20.69 -31.81
CA LEU A 14 -17.94 -19.27 -31.73
C LEU A 14 -19.32 -19.14 -31.08
N VAL A 15 -19.37 -18.59 -29.86
CA VAL A 15 -20.64 -18.18 -29.23
C VAL A 15 -20.68 -16.66 -29.23
N ALA A 16 -21.49 -16.12 -30.13
CA ALA A 16 -21.84 -14.71 -30.22
C ALA A 16 -22.66 -14.32 -28.99
N PHE A 17 -22.17 -13.34 -28.23
CA PHE A 17 -22.94 -12.71 -27.15
C PHE A 17 -23.84 -11.62 -27.76
N LEU A 18 -25.15 -11.86 -27.66
CA LEU A 18 -26.21 -10.92 -28.03
C LEU A 18 -26.20 -9.69 -27.12
N LEU A 19 -26.19 -8.50 -27.72
CA LEU A 19 -26.49 -7.25 -27.03
C LEU A 19 -28.00 -7.15 -26.79
N ALA A 20 -28.40 -7.05 -25.52
CA ALA A 20 -29.72 -6.60 -25.13
C ALA A 20 -29.75 -5.07 -25.09
N ALA A 21 -30.53 -4.44 -25.96
CA ALA A 21 -30.90 -3.03 -25.88
C ALA A 21 -32.40 -2.94 -25.57
N CYS A 22 -32.75 -2.42 -24.39
CA CYS A 22 -34.13 -2.03 -24.07
C CYS A 22 -34.32 -0.55 -24.43
N GLY A 23 -35.40 -0.25 -25.15
CA GLY A 23 -35.75 1.11 -25.56
C GLY A 23 -36.52 1.90 -24.51
N SER A 24 -36.83 3.16 -24.84
CA SER A 24 -38.10 3.82 -24.54
C SER A 24 -38.30 5.09 -25.37
N SER A 25 -39.56 5.29 -25.71
CA SER A 25 -40.27 6.17 -26.65
C SER A 25 -40.10 7.69 -26.48
N GLY A 26 -40.31 8.44 -27.59
CA GLY A 26 -40.89 9.80 -27.49
C GLY A 26 -40.58 10.82 -28.59
N SER A 27 -41.57 11.06 -29.45
CA SER A 27 -41.95 12.35 -30.07
C SER A 27 -41.43 12.80 -31.44
N SER A 28 -42.42 13.17 -32.24
CA SER A 28 -42.46 13.59 -33.65
C SER A 28 -41.83 14.96 -33.95
N GLY A 29 -41.30 15.13 -35.16
CA GLY A 29 -40.97 16.43 -35.72
C GLY A 29 -40.56 16.33 -37.19
N SER A 30 -41.47 16.72 -38.10
CA SER A 30 -41.18 16.89 -39.53
C SER A 30 -40.36 18.18 -39.76
N GLY A 31 -39.29 18.08 -40.55
CA GLY A 31 -38.53 19.24 -41.02
C GLY A 31 -37.57 18.83 -42.14
N SER A 32 -37.92 19.21 -43.38
CA SER A 32 -37.11 19.02 -44.58
C SER A 32 -36.11 20.18 -44.70
N GLY A 33 -34.82 19.89 -44.90
CA GLY A 33 -33.79 20.92 -45.05
C GLY A 33 -32.39 20.35 -45.31
N THR A 34 -31.88 20.65 -46.51
CA THR A 34 -30.62 20.24 -47.14
C THR A 34 -29.35 20.76 -46.42
N THR A 35 -28.30 19.91 -46.36
CA THR A 35 -26.84 20.14 -46.33
C THR A 35 -26.28 21.44 -45.73
N THR A 36 -25.39 21.33 -44.70
CA THR A 36 -23.99 21.81 -44.71
C THR A 36 -23.29 21.54 -43.36
N THR A 37 -22.12 20.92 -43.44
CA THR A 37 -21.11 20.69 -42.41
C THR A 37 -20.78 21.94 -41.57
N SER A 38 -20.83 21.81 -40.23
CA SER A 38 -20.02 22.65 -39.34
C SER A 38 -19.74 21.92 -38.01
N THR A 39 -18.46 21.62 -37.80
CA THR A 39 -17.88 21.10 -36.56
C THR A 39 -18.00 22.13 -35.44
N THR A 40 -18.75 21.79 -34.39
CA THR A 40 -18.61 22.44 -33.08
C THR A 40 -18.22 21.38 -32.05
N SER A 41 -16.94 21.46 -31.65
CA SER A 41 -16.35 20.68 -30.57
C SER A 41 -16.96 21.15 -29.26
N ALA A 42 -17.92 20.40 -28.72
CA ALA A 42 -18.36 20.59 -27.35
C ALA A 42 -17.27 20.02 -26.44
N THR A 43 -16.48 20.90 -25.83
CA THR A 43 -15.56 20.53 -24.75
C THR A 43 -16.41 20.13 -23.54
N PRO A 44 -16.40 18.86 -23.07
CA PRO A 44 -17.04 18.55 -21.81
C PRO A 44 -16.20 19.19 -20.70
N THR A 45 -16.76 20.22 -20.05
CA THR A 45 -16.26 20.70 -18.77
C THR A 45 -16.47 19.58 -17.76
N ALA A 46 -15.43 18.76 -17.57
CA ALA A 46 -15.41 17.77 -16.50
C ALA A 46 -15.51 18.52 -15.17
N ALA A 47 -16.69 18.48 -14.55
CA ALA A 47 -16.84 18.88 -13.17
C ALA A 47 -15.96 17.94 -12.33
N THR A 48 -14.90 18.49 -11.72
CA THR A 48 -14.11 17.77 -10.73
C THR A 48 -15.00 17.55 -9.51
N THR A 49 -15.73 16.43 -9.50
CA THR A 49 -16.40 15.95 -8.30
C THR A 49 -15.31 15.62 -7.28
N MET A 50 -15.14 16.51 -6.30
CA MET A 50 -14.29 16.25 -5.15
C MET A 50 -14.97 15.15 -4.33
N ALA A 51 -14.55 13.91 -4.52
CA ALA A 51 -14.90 12.82 -3.62
C ALA A 51 -14.19 13.09 -2.29
N SER A 52 -14.94 13.00 -1.19
CA SER A 52 -14.38 12.98 0.16
C SER A 52 -14.88 11.73 0.87
N ALA A 53 -13.94 10.96 1.39
CA ALA A 53 -14.22 9.79 2.22
C ALA A 53 -13.86 10.13 3.66
N THR A 54 -14.74 9.76 4.60
CA THR A 54 -14.42 9.77 6.03
C THR A 54 -13.82 8.42 6.39
N LEU A 55 -12.53 8.40 6.72
CA LEU A 55 -11.87 7.18 7.17
C LEU A 55 -12.27 6.90 8.63
N ALA A 56 -12.98 5.80 8.85
CA ALA A 56 -13.33 5.35 10.22
C ALA A 56 -12.10 4.91 11.02
N HIS A 57 -10.99 4.60 10.34
CA HIS A 57 -9.76 4.07 10.92
C HIS A 57 -8.55 4.81 10.34
N VAL A 58 -7.93 5.65 11.16
CA VAL A 58 -6.65 6.30 10.86
C VAL A 58 -5.61 5.68 11.80
N PRO A 59 -4.89 4.64 11.37
CA PRO A 59 -3.94 3.99 12.23
C PRO A 59 -2.80 4.94 12.62
N SER A 60 -2.32 4.80 13.85
CA SER A 60 -1.18 5.54 14.38
C SER A 60 -0.56 4.81 15.56
N GLY A 61 0.64 5.21 15.95
CA GLY A 61 1.29 4.70 17.15
C GLY A 61 2.78 5.00 17.16
N THR A 62 3.58 4.04 17.63
CA THR A 62 5.02 4.24 17.84
C THR A 62 5.85 3.03 17.42
N ALA A 63 7.13 3.29 17.14
CA ALA A 63 8.17 2.28 17.10
C ALA A 63 9.30 2.65 18.06
N ASP A 64 9.59 1.77 19.02
CA ASP A 64 10.77 1.83 19.87
C ASP A 64 11.86 0.95 19.26
N ILE A 65 12.99 1.55 18.93
CA ILE A 65 14.11 0.88 18.26
C ILE A 65 15.34 0.97 19.14
N THR A 66 15.85 -0.18 19.58
CA THR A 66 17.08 -0.24 20.36
C THR A 66 18.18 -0.97 19.59
N TRP A 67 19.42 -0.58 19.82
CA TRP A 67 20.58 -1.33 19.33
C TRP A 67 21.54 -1.64 20.46
N ASP A 68 21.99 -2.88 20.50
CA ASP A 68 22.96 -3.37 21.48
C ASP A 68 24.31 -3.66 20.80
N PRO A 69 25.38 -2.93 21.15
CA PRO A 69 26.72 -3.12 20.57
C PRO A 69 27.34 -4.48 20.90
N SER A 70 26.94 -5.11 22.02
CA SER A 70 27.52 -6.38 22.47
C SER A 70 27.03 -7.56 21.63
N THR A 71 25.76 -7.52 21.23
CA THR A 71 25.11 -8.55 20.41
C THR A 71 24.99 -8.16 18.94
N LYS A 72 25.22 -6.88 18.61
CA LYS A 72 24.99 -6.27 17.28
C LYS A 72 23.56 -6.48 16.79
N ALA A 73 22.61 -6.49 17.70
CA ALA A 73 21.19 -6.70 17.40
C ALA A 73 20.42 -5.38 17.49
N VAL A 74 19.53 -5.15 16.51
CA VAL A 74 18.48 -4.13 16.62
C VAL A 74 17.19 -4.80 17.09
N THR A 75 16.55 -4.27 18.12
CA THR A 75 15.19 -4.68 18.50
C THR A 75 14.22 -3.58 18.13
N VAL A 76 13.19 -3.93 17.37
CA VAL A 76 12.12 -3.03 16.91
C VAL A 76 10.83 -3.47 17.55
N LYS A 77 10.25 -2.64 18.41
CA LYS A 77 8.92 -2.84 18.98
C LYS A 77 7.96 -1.82 18.39
N ILE A 78 6.94 -2.29 17.69
CA ILE A 78 5.89 -1.45 17.10
C ILE A 78 4.61 -1.63 17.91
N VAL A 79 3.97 -0.51 18.24
CA VAL A 79 2.65 -0.47 18.87
C VAL A 79 1.75 0.40 18.01
N LEU A 80 0.60 -0.12 17.58
CA LEU A 80 -0.37 0.60 16.76
C LEU A 80 -1.77 0.46 17.32
N ALA A 81 -2.59 1.47 17.05
CA ALA A 81 -4.02 1.49 17.30
C ALA A 81 -4.74 1.99 16.04
N GLY A 82 -6.06 1.75 15.98
CA GLY A 82 -6.89 2.20 14.87
C GLY A 82 -6.74 1.38 13.58
N LEU A 83 -6.26 0.13 13.69
CA LEU A 83 -6.27 -0.84 12.60
C LEU A 83 -7.67 -1.48 12.46
N ALA A 84 -7.95 -2.06 11.29
CA ALA A 84 -9.15 -2.89 11.15
C ALA A 84 -9.06 -4.12 12.08
N PRO A 85 -10.09 -4.46 12.88
CA PRO A 85 -10.01 -5.61 13.78
C PRO A 85 -9.66 -6.92 13.09
N GLY A 86 -8.71 -7.69 13.65
CA GLY A 86 -8.29 -8.98 13.10
C GLY A 86 -7.46 -8.92 11.82
N SER A 87 -7.10 -7.73 11.33
CA SER A 87 -6.27 -7.58 10.13
C SER A 87 -4.80 -7.96 10.36
N THR A 88 -4.09 -8.24 9.27
CA THR A 88 -2.66 -8.52 9.26
C THR A 88 -1.96 -7.59 8.29
N HIS A 89 -0.88 -6.97 8.74
CA HIS A 89 -0.16 -5.92 8.03
C HIS A 89 1.35 -6.19 8.03
N PRO A 90 1.97 -6.42 6.86
CA PRO A 90 3.43 -6.54 6.77
C PRO A 90 4.12 -5.24 7.18
N SER A 91 5.27 -5.34 7.85
CA SER A 91 6.05 -4.19 8.27
C SER A 91 7.53 -4.36 7.96
N HIS A 92 8.20 -3.24 7.69
CA HIS A 92 9.58 -3.23 7.26
C HIS A 92 10.32 -1.99 7.78
N ILE A 93 11.65 -2.10 7.89
CA ILE A 93 12.54 -0.94 7.80
C ILE A 93 13.02 -0.84 6.35
N HIS A 94 12.98 0.37 5.80
CA HIS A 94 13.43 0.70 4.44
C HIS A 94 14.53 1.77 4.47
N THR A 95 15.29 1.88 3.37
CA THR A 95 16.10 3.08 3.10
C THR A 95 15.22 4.28 2.72
N GLY A 96 15.72 5.49 2.91
CA GLY A 96 15.04 6.73 2.52
C GLY A 96 14.21 7.32 3.66
N SER A 97 13.00 7.77 3.32
CA SER A 97 12.04 8.36 4.26
C SER A 97 10.61 8.01 3.87
N CYS A 98 9.67 8.31 4.76
CA CYS A 98 8.23 8.28 4.48
C CYS A 98 7.87 9.00 3.16
N ALA A 99 8.48 10.17 2.92
CA ALA A 99 8.22 11.01 1.76
C ALA A 99 8.96 10.55 0.49
N ASN A 100 10.07 9.82 0.63
CA ASN A 100 10.87 9.31 -0.47
C ASN A 100 11.29 7.86 -0.17
N GLN A 101 10.40 6.94 -0.52
CA GLN A 101 10.49 5.53 -0.14
C GLN A 101 11.60 4.82 -0.91
N GLY A 102 12.49 4.14 -0.19
CA GLY A 102 13.54 3.30 -0.75
C GLY A 102 13.29 1.80 -0.61
N ALA A 103 14.32 1.01 -0.89
CA ALA A 103 14.28 -0.46 -0.83
C ALA A 103 14.14 -0.98 0.62
N VAL A 104 13.60 -2.18 0.76
CA VAL A 104 13.53 -2.89 2.06
C VAL A 104 14.95 -3.16 2.55
N LEU A 105 15.22 -2.80 3.80
CA LEU A 105 16.45 -3.15 4.52
C LEU A 105 16.24 -4.37 5.41
N HIS A 106 15.19 -4.33 6.22
CA HIS A 106 14.90 -5.36 7.20
C HIS A 106 13.41 -5.70 7.20
N PRO A 107 13.03 -6.94 6.88
CA PRO A 107 11.70 -7.43 7.17
C PRO A 107 11.48 -7.51 8.67
N LEU A 108 10.29 -7.10 9.09
CA LEU A 108 9.85 -7.18 10.47
C LEU A 108 8.71 -8.19 10.60
N GLN A 109 8.35 -8.54 11.82
CA GLN A 109 7.17 -9.30 12.11
C GLN A 109 5.92 -8.58 11.57
N ASN A 110 4.98 -9.35 11.06
CA ASN A 110 3.67 -8.81 10.69
C ASN A 110 2.99 -8.20 11.93
N ILE A 111 2.33 -7.07 11.73
CA ILE A 111 1.45 -6.46 12.72
C ILE A 111 0.09 -7.13 12.59
N VAL A 112 -0.39 -7.74 13.67
CA VAL A 112 -1.71 -8.40 13.71
C VAL A 112 -2.60 -7.66 14.70
N ALA A 113 -3.69 -7.09 14.21
CA ALA A 113 -4.63 -6.34 15.03
C ALA A 113 -5.54 -7.27 15.84
N ASP A 114 -5.77 -6.93 17.10
CA ASP A 114 -6.76 -7.59 17.94
C ASP A 114 -8.19 -7.18 17.58
N ALA A 115 -9.17 -7.67 18.35
CA ALA A 115 -10.59 -7.40 18.15
C ALA A 115 -10.98 -5.91 18.29
N THR A 116 -10.09 -5.09 18.85
CA THR A 116 -10.29 -3.65 19.06
C THR A 116 -9.44 -2.79 18.12
N GLY A 117 -8.69 -3.41 17.19
CA GLY A 117 -7.84 -2.67 16.25
C GLY A 117 -6.50 -2.24 16.85
N ASN A 118 -6.09 -2.81 17.98
CA ASN A 118 -4.78 -2.57 18.60
C ASN A 118 -3.81 -3.69 18.24
N ALA A 119 -2.52 -3.36 18.12
CA ALA A 119 -1.49 -4.35 17.82
C ALA A 119 -0.17 -4.00 18.50
N THR A 120 0.59 -5.04 18.86
CA THR A 120 1.99 -4.92 19.25
C THR A 120 2.79 -6.03 18.60
N ALA A 121 3.91 -5.68 17.98
CA ALA A 121 4.85 -6.64 17.42
C ALA A 121 6.28 -6.28 17.83
N THR A 122 7.13 -7.31 17.98
CA THR A 122 8.55 -7.12 18.27
C THR A 122 9.39 -7.98 17.35
N THR A 123 10.39 -7.38 16.73
CA THR A 123 11.35 -8.05 15.86
C THR A 123 12.76 -7.82 16.36
N THR A 124 13.57 -8.86 16.37
CA THR A 124 15.02 -8.75 16.61
C THR A 124 15.75 -9.00 15.30
N ILE A 125 16.52 -8.01 14.86
CA ILE A 125 17.33 -8.04 13.64
C ILE A 125 18.79 -8.28 14.06
N PRO A 126 19.37 -9.44 13.77
CA PRO A 126 20.77 -9.71 14.10
C PRO A 126 21.72 -9.02 13.11
N ASN A 127 23.00 -8.95 13.49
CA ASN A 127 24.12 -8.59 12.60
C ASN A 127 24.09 -7.15 12.04
N VAL A 128 23.53 -6.19 12.79
CA VAL A 128 23.60 -4.77 12.45
C VAL A 128 24.88 -4.19 13.01
N ALA A 129 25.93 -4.10 12.18
CA ALA A 129 27.29 -3.85 12.65
C ALA A 129 27.55 -2.43 13.17
N SER A 130 26.88 -1.42 12.60
CA SER A 130 27.19 0.01 12.82
C SER A 130 26.13 0.75 13.64
N GLY A 131 25.23 0.03 14.29
CA GLY A 131 24.09 0.60 15.00
C GLY A 131 23.03 1.22 14.10
N ILE A 132 22.13 1.99 14.70
CA ILE A 132 21.06 2.72 14.02
C ILE A 132 21.67 4.00 13.44
N PRO A 133 21.56 4.25 12.12
CA PRO A 133 22.13 5.46 11.52
C PRO A 133 21.40 6.72 11.98
N ALA A 134 22.04 7.88 11.81
CA ALA A 134 21.48 9.18 12.18
C ALA A 134 20.16 9.48 11.44
N SER A 135 20.08 9.04 10.18
CA SER A 135 18.95 9.26 9.28
C SER A 135 19.01 8.28 8.11
N GLY A 136 17.99 8.33 7.24
CA GLY A 136 17.96 7.59 5.98
C GLY A 136 17.36 6.19 6.11
N TRP A 137 16.82 5.85 7.28
CA TRP A 137 15.93 4.73 7.48
C TRP A 137 14.54 5.23 7.87
N TYR A 138 13.51 4.48 7.49
CA TYR A 138 12.15 4.69 8.00
C TYR A 138 11.46 3.36 8.24
N VAL A 139 10.53 3.34 9.20
CA VAL A 139 9.63 2.20 9.45
C VAL A 139 8.38 2.41 8.63
N ASN A 140 7.89 1.35 8.00
CA ASN A 140 6.57 1.33 7.37
C ASN A 140 5.74 0.14 7.87
N VAL A 141 4.43 0.30 7.79
CA VAL A 141 3.47 -0.80 7.90
C VAL A 141 2.54 -0.68 6.71
N HIS A 142 2.44 -1.75 5.94
CA HIS A 142 1.64 -1.83 4.72
C HIS A 142 0.18 -2.19 5.01
N ASN A 143 -0.71 -1.86 4.07
CA ASN A 143 -2.10 -2.30 4.14
C ASN A 143 -2.21 -3.84 4.13
N GLY A 144 -1.38 -4.54 3.35
CA GLY A 144 -1.29 -6.00 3.42
C GLY A 144 -2.59 -6.72 3.00
N PRO A 145 -2.75 -8.02 3.33
CA PRO A 145 -1.84 -8.84 4.13
C PRO A 145 -0.70 -9.48 3.32
N GLY A 146 -0.85 -9.63 1.99
CA GLY A 146 0.06 -10.43 1.16
C GLY A 146 1.02 -9.61 0.29
N LEU A 147 0.82 -8.29 0.18
CA LEU A 147 1.53 -7.42 -0.75
C LEU A 147 1.40 -7.93 -2.20
N THR A 148 0.20 -8.34 -2.59
CA THR A 148 -0.04 -8.90 -3.94
C THR A 148 -0.70 -7.92 -4.91
N THR A 149 -1.35 -6.88 -4.40
CA THR A 149 -1.96 -5.81 -5.20
C THR A 149 -1.39 -4.46 -4.80
N ILE A 150 -1.53 -3.47 -5.68
CA ILE A 150 -1.05 -2.10 -5.42
C ILE A 150 -1.61 -1.54 -4.10
N ASP A 151 -2.88 -1.80 -3.80
CA ASP A 151 -3.53 -1.34 -2.57
C ASP A 151 -2.94 -2.00 -1.33
N GLN A 152 -2.47 -3.25 -1.43
CA GLN A 152 -1.79 -3.92 -0.33
C GLN A 152 -0.37 -3.39 -0.12
N PHE A 153 0.28 -2.90 -1.18
CA PHE A 153 1.61 -2.28 -1.10
C PHE A 153 1.59 -0.87 -0.50
N LEU A 154 0.44 -0.20 -0.44
CA LEU A 154 0.36 1.14 0.15
C LEU A 154 0.71 1.08 1.65
N PRO A 155 1.65 1.92 2.13
CA PRO A 155 1.83 2.12 3.55
C PRO A 155 0.57 2.72 4.18
N ILE A 156 0.14 2.19 5.33
CA ILE A 156 -0.94 2.76 6.12
C ILE A 156 -0.40 3.66 7.23
N VAL A 157 0.77 3.33 7.78
CA VAL A 157 1.54 4.21 8.68
C VAL A 157 3.01 4.16 8.34
N CYS A 158 3.71 5.24 8.65
CA CYS A 158 5.16 5.30 8.56
C CYS A 158 5.75 6.29 9.56
N GLY A 159 7.05 6.17 9.82
CA GLY A 159 7.81 7.16 10.58
C GLY A 159 9.30 7.11 10.25
N ASP A 160 9.89 8.29 10.08
CA ASP A 160 11.33 8.44 9.81
C ASP A 160 12.15 8.17 11.08
N ILE A 161 13.18 7.34 10.95
CA ILE A 161 14.10 7.04 12.05
C ILE A 161 15.15 8.16 12.10
N THR A 162 15.08 8.98 13.15
CA THR A 162 16.08 10.03 13.42
C THR A 162 16.82 9.71 14.70
N ASN A 163 18.11 9.36 14.59
CA ASN A 163 18.95 9.03 15.74
C ASN A 163 19.95 10.16 16.01
N THR A 164 19.75 10.88 17.11
CA THR A 164 20.66 11.96 17.54
C THR A 164 21.84 11.47 18.37
N THR A 165 21.87 10.19 18.74
CA THR A 165 22.88 9.57 19.61
C THR A 165 23.48 8.34 18.94
N THR A 166 23.94 8.50 17.70
CA THR A 166 24.64 7.41 16.99
C THR A 166 25.92 7.00 17.72
N SER A 167 26.18 5.70 17.77
CA SER A 167 27.37 5.14 18.42
C SER A 167 27.64 3.72 17.94
N THR A 168 28.91 3.35 17.74
CA THR A 168 29.27 1.96 17.41
C THR A 168 29.64 1.14 18.66
N THR A 169 29.58 1.73 19.84
CA THR A 169 30.07 1.12 21.09
C THR A 169 29.14 1.27 22.28
N ALA A 170 28.09 2.09 22.17
CA ALA A 170 27.11 2.32 23.22
C ALA A 170 25.71 1.84 22.78
N MET A 171 24.89 1.48 23.77
CA MET A 171 23.47 1.22 23.55
C MET A 171 22.82 2.44 22.88
N GLN A 172 21.95 2.18 21.91
CA GLN A 172 21.15 3.22 21.27
C GLN A 172 19.67 2.96 21.52
N THR A 173 18.89 4.03 21.59
CA THR A 173 17.43 3.97 21.65
C THR A 173 16.86 5.11 20.84
N VAL A 174 15.94 4.79 19.93
CA VAL A 174 15.25 5.74 19.06
C VAL A 174 13.76 5.51 19.22
N HIS A 175 13.03 6.59 19.49
CA HIS A 175 11.58 6.60 19.57
C HIS A 175 11.02 7.26 18.31
N VAL A 176 10.18 6.53 17.58
CA VAL A 176 9.62 6.99 16.30
C VAL A 176 8.11 7.07 16.43
N MET A 177 7.53 8.22 16.07
CA MET A 177 6.09 8.35 15.91
C MET A 177 5.67 7.80 14.54
N LEU A 178 4.70 6.90 14.53
CA LEU A 178 4.12 6.34 13.33
C LEU A 178 2.78 7.03 13.05
N ASN A 179 2.75 7.82 11.98
CA ASN A 179 1.56 8.55 11.55
C ASN A 179 1.01 7.94 10.27
N ALA A 180 -0.25 8.26 9.95
CA ALA A 180 -0.85 7.88 8.68
C ALA A 180 0.04 8.30 7.50
N ALA A 181 0.35 7.35 6.63
CA ALA A 181 1.20 7.62 5.48
C ALA A 181 0.41 8.38 4.40
N SER A 182 1.10 9.26 3.65
CA SER A 182 0.51 9.92 2.49
C SER A 182 0.16 8.88 1.43
N GLY A 183 -1.13 8.58 1.27
CA GLY A 183 -1.64 7.49 0.44
C GLY A 183 -2.58 6.52 1.17
N ALA A 184 -2.63 6.58 2.51
CA ALA A 184 -3.60 5.84 3.33
C ALA A 184 -5.03 6.41 3.25
N SER A 185 -5.24 7.50 2.50
CA SER A 185 -6.53 8.14 2.23
C SER A 185 -6.77 8.17 0.73
N ALA A 186 -7.34 7.10 0.19
CA ALA A 186 -7.93 7.08 -1.14
C ALA A 186 -9.26 6.33 -1.05
#